data_AF-A0A6C0B7I1-F1
#
_entry.id   AF-A0A6C0B7I1-F1
#
_cell.length_a   1.000
_cell.length_b   1.000
_cell.length_c   1.000
_cell.angle_alpha   90.00
_cell.angle_beta   90.00
_cell.angle_gamma   90.00
#
_symmetry.space_group_name_H-M   'P 1'
#
loop_
_entity.id
_entity.type
_entity.pdbx_description
1 polymer ?
#
loop_
_entity_poly.entity_id
_entity_poly.type
_entity_poly.pdbx_seq_one_letter_code
_entity_poly.pdbx_strand_id
1 'polypeptide(L)'
;MILLTCINEKGKLRIRFHCYINEEKMIFNNVYNNDYNCMFPKDMRILAAYYKVNDGDIKLTVSEKKGPYYSIKRSQIEVITKEQAELLMRPKEVDISKIKIFDAGECVICLSSASTIVFLPCAHRCTCIECNNVLRNTKHYCPVCRQQVKQDIKPF
;
A
#
# COMPACT_ATOMS: atom_id res chain seq x y z
N MET A 1 -10.83 -0.85 4.63
CA MET A 1 -10.93 0.60 4.93
C MET A 1 -10.20 1.39 3.86
N ILE A 2 -10.47 2.68 3.75
CA ILE A 2 -9.93 3.54 2.69
C ILE A 2 -9.38 4.80 3.31
N LEU A 3 -8.18 5.18 2.88
CA LEU A 3 -7.56 6.43 3.23
C LEU A 3 -7.72 7.41 2.08
N LEU A 4 -8.19 8.60 2.42
CA LEU A 4 -8.31 9.75 1.54
C LEU A 4 -7.32 10.82 2.00
N THR A 5 -6.88 11.65 1.08
CA THR A 5 -6.07 12.83 1.38
C THR A 5 -6.64 14.06 0.69
N CYS A 6 -6.49 15.21 1.32
CA CYS A 6 -6.87 16.49 0.74
C CYS A 6 -5.66 17.22 0.18
N ILE A 7 -5.69 17.47 -1.12
CA ILE A 7 -4.60 18.13 -1.85
C ILE A 7 -5.07 19.42 -2.49
N ASN A 8 -4.13 20.30 -2.80
CA ASN A 8 -4.39 21.48 -3.63
C ASN A 8 -4.13 21.15 -5.10
N GLU A 9 -5.17 21.22 -5.92
CA GLU A 9 -5.06 21.12 -7.37
C GLU A 9 -5.55 22.41 -8.01
N LYS A 10 -4.66 23.11 -8.72
CA LYS A 10 -4.98 24.34 -9.46
C LYS A 10 -5.72 25.38 -8.57
N GLY A 11 -5.27 25.55 -7.34
CA GLY A 11 -5.82 26.49 -6.37
C GLY A 11 -7.11 26.03 -5.67
N LYS A 12 -7.52 24.77 -5.84
CA LYS A 12 -8.74 24.21 -5.22
C LYS A 12 -8.42 22.98 -4.38
N LEU A 13 -8.99 22.92 -3.19
CA LEU A 13 -8.89 21.74 -2.32
C LEU A 13 -9.75 20.58 -2.85
N ARG A 14 -9.09 19.47 -3.14
CA ARG A 14 -9.66 18.24 -3.71
C ARG A 14 -9.36 17.06 -2.82
N ILE A 15 -10.31 16.13 -2.75
CA ILE A 15 -10.14 14.86 -2.05
C ILE A 15 -9.71 13.80 -3.06
N ARG A 16 -8.68 13.04 -2.71
CA ARG A 16 -8.13 11.94 -3.50
C ARG A 16 -8.05 10.69 -2.66
N PHE A 17 -8.24 9.55 -3.31
CA PHE A 17 -8.02 8.23 -2.75
C PHE A 17 -6.53 7.98 -2.65
N HIS A 18 -6.06 7.79 -1.43
CA HIS A 18 -4.66 7.49 -1.15
C HIS A 18 -4.40 5.99 -1.28
N CYS A 19 -5.14 5.16 -0.53
CA CYS A 19 -5.07 3.71 -0.63
C CYS A 19 -6.33 3.01 -0.11
N TYR A 20 -6.50 1.76 -0.51
CA TYR A 20 -7.42 0.80 0.09
C TYR A 20 -6.62 -0.19 0.95
N ILE A 21 -7.12 -0.51 2.14
CA ILE A 21 -6.52 -1.48 3.05
C ILE A 21 -7.57 -2.57 3.30
N ASN A 22 -7.27 -3.81 2.91
CA ASN A 22 -8.18 -4.94 3.11
C ASN A 22 -8.15 -5.45 4.58
N GLU A 23 -8.97 -6.47 4.86
CA GLU A 23 -9.05 -7.10 6.18
C GLU A 23 -7.72 -7.74 6.64
N GLU A 24 -6.90 -8.20 5.70
CA GLU A 24 -5.57 -8.76 5.95
C GLU A 24 -4.49 -7.68 6.19
N LYS A 25 -4.86 -6.40 6.19
CA LYS A 25 -3.96 -5.23 6.24
C LYS A 25 -3.02 -5.11 5.03
N MET A 26 -3.39 -5.71 3.90
CA MET A 26 -2.71 -5.46 2.64
C MET A 26 -3.15 -4.12 2.07
N ILE A 27 -2.18 -3.35 1.58
CA ILE A 27 -2.38 -2.01 1.01
C ILE A 27 -2.44 -2.13 -0.51
N PHE A 28 -3.49 -1.57 -1.09
CA PHE A 28 -3.70 -1.51 -2.53
C PHE A 28 -3.82 -0.06 -2.97
N ASN A 29 -2.97 0.32 -3.91
CA ASN A 29 -2.97 1.65 -4.52
C ASN A 29 -3.81 1.62 -5.80
N ASN A 30 -4.35 2.78 -6.19
CA ASN A 30 -5.12 2.93 -7.44
C ASN A 30 -6.37 2.04 -7.57
N VAL A 31 -6.96 1.62 -6.44
CA VAL A 31 -8.24 0.89 -6.44
C VAL A 31 -9.40 1.80 -6.89
N TYR A 32 -9.34 3.08 -6.54
CA TYR A 32 -10.32 4.09 -6.94
C TYR A 32 -9.71 5.04 -7.97
N ASN A 33 -10.54 5.52 -8.89
CA ASN A 33 -10.11 6.41 -9.97
C ASN A 33 -10.03 7.86 -9.49
N ASN A 34 -8.82 8.38 -9.30
CA ASN A 34 -8.58 9.75 -8.86
C ASN A 34 -8.88 10.83 -9.91
N ASP A 35 -9.15 10.46 -11.17
CA ASP A 35 -9.65 11.37 -12.19
C ASP A 35 -11.09 11.83 -11.89
N TYR A 36 -11.84 11.01 -11.16
CA TYR A 36 -13.22 11.32 -10.77
C TYR A 36 -13.24 12.23 -9.53
N ASN A 37 -14.18 13.19 -9.53
CA ASN A 37 -14.35 14.04 -8.37
C ASN A 37 -14.97 13.24 -7.20
N CYS A 38 -14.57 13.55 -5.96
CA CYS A 38 -15.21 13.06 -4.75
C CYS A 38 -16.04 14.18 -4.11
N MET A 39 -17.36 14.02 -4.07
CA MET A 39 -18.28 14.88 -3.33
C MET A 39 -18.02 14.71 -1.83
N PHE A 40 -17.36 15.72 -1.28
CA PHE A 40 -16.92 15.77 0.11
C PHE A 40 -17.28 17.13 0.74
N PRO A 41 -17.73 17.19 2.01
CA PRO A 41 -18.06 18.45 2.70
C PRO A 41 -16.93 19.47 2.60
N LYS A 42 -17.23 20.70 2.15
CA LYS A 42 -16.20 21.71 1.85
C LYS A 42 -15.45 22.17 3.11
N ASP A 43 -16.18 22.30 4.21
CA ASP A 43 -15.69 22.75 5.52
C ASP A 43 -14.69 21.77 6.15
N MET A 44 -14.74 20.50 5.76
CA MET A 44 -13.81 19.48 6.25
C MET A 44 -12.55 19.36 5.40
N ARG A 45 -12.42 20.10 4.29
CA ARG A 45 -11.25 20.01 3.39
C ARG A 45 -10.10 20.82 3.96
N ILE A 46 -9.16 20.14 4.58
CA ILE A 46 -7.95 20.74 5.15
C ILE A 46 -6.75 20.24 4.34
N LEU A 47 -5.92 21.15 3.83
CA LEU A 47 -4.74 20.78 3.03
C LEU A 47 -3.83 19.81 3.81
N ALA A 48 -3.40 18.75 3.13
CA ALA A 48 -2.55 17.68 3.65
C ALA A 48 -3.17 16.84 4.79
N ALA A 49 -4.44 17.05 5.15
CA ALA A 49 -5.13 16.19 6.10
C ALA A 49 -5.51 14.84 5.46
N TYR A 50 -5.59 13.82 6.32
CA TYR A 50 -6.03 12.48 5.98
C TYR A 50 -7.42 12.19 6.55
N TYR A 51 -8.15 11.33 5.84
CA TYR A 51 -9.48 10.89 6.25
C TYR A 51 -9.60 9.39 6.07
N LYS A 52 -10.27 8.74 7.00
CA LYS A 52 -10.57 7.32 6.99
C LYS A 52 -12.06 7.12 6.75
N VAL A 53 -12.38 6.20 5.84
CA VAL A 53 -13.74 5.85 5.42
C VAL A 53 -13.82 4.33 5.22
N ASN A 54 -14.97 3.71 5.47
CA ASN A 54 -15.15 2.29 5.14
C ASN A 54 -15.43 2.11 3.64
N ASP A 55 -15.14 0.93 3.12
CA ASP A 55 -15.36 0.63 1.70
C ASP A 55 -16.83 0.74 1.28
N GLY A 56 -17.74 0.18 2.09
CA GLY A 56 -19.18 0.26 1.83
C GLY A 56 -19.79 1.67 1.90
N ASP A 57 -19.05 2.67 2.37
CA ASP A 57 -19.54 4.04 2.54
C ASP A 57 -19.29 4.96 1.33
N ILE A 58 -18.51 4.50 0.34
CA ILE A 58 -18.27 5.24 -0.89
C ILE A 58 -19.24 4.80 -1.98
N LYS A 59 -19.90 5.79 -2.58
CA LYS A 59 -20.80 5.55 -3.72
C LYS A 59 -20.25 6.16 -4.98
N LEU A 60 -20.00 5.35 -5.99
CA LEU A 60 -19.76 5.80 -7.36
C LEU A 60 -21.12 6.07 -8.03
N THR A 61 -21.33 7.29 -8.51
CA THR A 61 -22.52 7.68 -9.27
C THR A 61 -22.10 8.11 -10.66
N VAL A 62 -22.76 7.58 -11.68
CA VAL A 62 -22.59 8.01 -13.07
C VAL A 62 -23.70 8.99 -13.40
N SER A 63 -23.34 10.22 -13.76
CA SER A 63 -24.28 11.27 -14.15
C SER A 63 -24.03 11.71 -15.58
N GLU A 64 -25.08 11.79 -16.39
CA GLU A 64 -25.00 12.27 -17.78
C GLU A 64 -24.43 13.70 -17.87
N LYS A 65 -24.75 14.57 -16.91
CA LYS A 65 -24.34 15.98 -16.94
C LYS A 65 -22.94 16.23 -16.34
N LYS A 66 -22.54 15.45 -15.34
CA LYS A 66 -21.31 15.70 -14.55
C LYS A 66 -20.24 14.64 -14.74
N GLY A 67 -20.52 13.59 -15.50
CA GLY A 67 -19.70 12.39 -15.55
C GLY A 67 -19.75 11.58 -14.24
N PRO A 68 -18.88 10.57 -14.12
CA PRO A 68 -18.76 9.77 -12.91
C PRO A 68 -18.13 10.56 -11.75
N TYR A 69 -18.66 10.35 -10.55
CA TYR A 69 -18.12 10.92 -9.32
C TYR A 69 -18.36 10.01 -8.12
N TYR A 70 -17.49 10.11 -7.12
CA TYR A 70 -17.67 9.47 -5.83
C TYR A 70 -18.42 10.39 -4.88
N SER A 71 -19.14 9.83 -3.92
CA SER A 71 -19.80 10.58 -2.85
C SER A 71 -19.66 9.86 -1.51
N ILE A 72 -19.47 10.64 -0.45
CA ILE A 72 -19.27 10.16 0.91
C ILE A 72 -20.10 11.04 1.85
N LYS A 73 -20.88 10.43 2.74
CA LYS A 73 -21.67 11.15 3.74
C LYS A 73 -20.75 11.69 4.84
N ARG A 74 -21.08 12.87 5.38
CA ARG A 74 -20.34 13.49 6.50
C ARG A 74 -20.16 12.53 7.68
N SER A 75 -21.19 11.75 8.00
CA SER A 75 -21.18 10.80 9.11
C SER A 75 -20.20 9.64 8.96
N GLN A 76 -19.69 9.39 7.74
CA GLN A 76 -18.79 8.27 7.43
C GLN A 76 -17.33 8.70 7.26
N ILE A 77 -17.01 9.94 7.65
CA ILE A 77 -15.68 10.51 7.47
C ILE A 77 -15.06 10.69 8.85
N GLU A 78 -14.00 9.93 9.09
CA GLU A 78 -13.14 10.08 10.27
C GLU A 78 -11.91 10.89 9.87
N VAL A 79 -11.69 12.04 10.50
CA VAL A 79 -10.46 12.83 10.30
C VAL A 79 -9.34 12.18 11.12
N ILE A 80 -8.20 11.92 10.48
CA ILE A 80 -7.04 11.31 11.14
C ILE A 80 -5.79 12.17 10.92
N THR A 81 -4.86 12.08 11.86
CA THR A 81 -3.56 12.75 11.74
C THR A 81 -2.68 12.02 10.72
N LYS A 82 -1.60 12.68 10.30
CA LYS A 82 -0.61 12.08 9.39
C LYS A 82 0.05 10.84 10.02
N GLU A 83 0.37 10.91 11.31
CA GLU A 83 0.98 9.83 12.07
C GLU A 83 0.04 8.62 12.17
N GLN A 84 -1.27 8.85 12.37
CA GLN A 84 -2.28 7.80 12.35
C GLN A 84 -2.41 7.16 10.97
N ALA A 85 -2.39 7.96 9.90
CA ALA A 85 -2.43 7.44 8.53
C ALA A 85 -1.19 6.58 8.23
N GLU A 86 0.01 7.06 8.59
CA GLU A 86 1.26 6.32 8.42
C GLU A 86 1.26 5.00 9.19
N LEU A 87 0.74 4.98 10.41
CA LEU A 87 0.60 3.75 11.19
C LEU A 87 -0.34 2.73 10.52
N LEU A 88 -1.45 3.18 9.93
CA LEU A 88 -2.38 2.32 9.19
C LEU A 88 -1.75 1.77 7.91
N MET A 89 -0.85 2.53 7.29
CA MET A 89 -0.10 2.14 6.09
C MET A 89 1.21 1.43 6.40
N ARG A 90 1.53 1.20 7.67
CA ARG A 90 2.72 0.45 8.04
C ARG A 90 2.56 -0.99 7.56
N PRO A 91 3.51 -1.56 6.79
CA PRO A 91 3.45 -2.96 6.43
C PRO A 91 3.33 -3.79 7.71
N LYS A 92 2.40 -4.75 7.71
CA LYS A 92 2.18 -5.65 8.85
C LYS A 92 3.54 -6.23 9.25
N GLU A 93 3.93 -6.04 10.51
CA GLU A 93 5.11 -6.72 11.04
C GLU A 93 4.87 -8.22 10.90
N VAL A 94 5.69 -8.85 10.06
CA VAL A 94 5.64 -10.28 9.85
C VAL A 94 6.45 -10.89 10.97
N ASP A 95 5.78 -11.66 11.84
CA ASP A 95 6.45 -12.41 12.89
C ASP A 95 7.23 -13.57 12.27
N ILE A 96 8.47 -13.27 11.88
CA ILE A 96 9.37 -14.21 11.21
C ILE A 96 9.62 -15.44 12.10
N SER A 97 9.52 -15.30 13.43
CA SER A 97 9.74 -16.40 14.38
C SER A 97 8.75 -17.55 14.20
N LYS A 98 7.57 -17.28 13.62
CA LYS A 98 6.53 -18.28 13.33
C LYS A 98 6.62 -18.85 11.92
N ILE A 99 7.56 -18.40 11.09
CA ILE A 99 7.68 -18.83 9.69
C ILE A 99 8.91 -19.71 9.55
N LYS A 100 8.73 -20.90 8.97
CA LYS A 100 9.85 -21.75 8.56
C LYS A 100 10.59 -21.08 7.40
N ILE A 101 11.82 -20.64 7.64
CA ILE A 101 12.68 -20.07 6.60
C ILE A 101 13.35 -21.21 5.81
N PHE A 102 13.29 -21.13 4.49
CA PHE A 102 14.02 -22.00 3.57
C PHE A 102 15.30 -21.31 3.14
N ASP A 103 16.41 -21.63 3.81
CA ASP A 103 17.68 -20.96 3.61
C ASP A 103 18.55 -21.69 2.58
N ALA A 104 19.05 -20.94 1.60
CA ALA A 104 20.03 -21.43 0.63
C ALA A 104 21.47 -21.41 1.17
N GLY A 105 21.73 -20.69 2.27
CA GLY A 105 23.06 -20.47 2.86
C GLY A 105 23.90 -19.45 2.11
N GLU A 106 23.87 -19.48 0.78
CA GLU A 106 24.57 -18.56 -0.11
C GLU A 106 23.61 -17.85 -1.08
N CYS A 107 24.00 -16.65 -1.50
CA CYS A 107 23.28 -15.90 -2.54
C CYS A 107 23.30 -16.69 -3.86
N VAL A 108 22.13 -17.14 -4.30
CA VAL A 108 21.96 -17.92 -5.54
C VAL A 108 22.19 -17.11 -6.82
N ILE A 109 22.41 -15.80 -6.70
CA ILE A 109 22.67 -14.90 -7.83
C ILE A 109 24.18 -14.70 -8.01
N CYS A 110 24.91 -14.27 -6.97
CA CYS A 110 26.34 -13.99 -7.09
C CYS A 110 27.24 -15.17 -6.72
N LEU A 111 26.74 -16.17 -5.98
CA LEU A 111 27.52 -17.31 -5.51
C LEU A 111 28.83 -16.88 -4.81
N SER A 112 28.73 -15.84 -3.97
CA SER A 112 29.89 -15.28 -3.26
C SER A 112 29.54 -14.74 -1.87
N SER A 113 28.38 -14.11 -1.72
CA SER A 113 27.92 -13.55 -0.44
C SER A 113 26.87 -14.47 0.20
N ALA A 114 26.79 -14.44 1.54
CA ALA A 114 25.73 -15.16 2.26
C ALA A 114 24.31 -14.70 1.86
N SER A 115 23.35 -15.61 1.92
CA SER A 115 21.93 -15.28 1.76
C SER A 115 21.40 -14.58 3.01
N THR A 116 21.03 -13.30 2.90
CA THR A 116 20.59 -12.47 4.03
C THR A 116 19.16 -11.99 3.92
N ILE A 117 18.54 -12.09 2.75
CA ILE A 117 17.20 -11.55 2.49
C ILE A 117 16.17 -12.68 2.42
N VAL A 118 15.13 -12.60 3.25
CA VAL A 118 13.96 -13.49 3.21
C VAL A 118 12.89 -12.86 2.32
N PHE A 119 12.39 -13.61 1.34
CA PHE A 119 11.29 -13.21 0.49
C PHE A 119 9.95 -13.71 0.99
N LEU A 120 8.96 -12.83 1.08
CA LEU A 120 7.59 -13.16 1.45
C LEU A 120 6.65 -13.06 0.24
N PRO A 121 5.66 -13.97 0.13
CA PRO A 121 5.24 -14.94 1.16
C PRO A 121 5.98 -16.31 1.13
N CYS A 122 6.92 -16.54 0.22
CA CYS A 122 7.51 -17.88 0.02
C CYS A 122 8.54 -18.33 1.06
N ALA A 123 9.00 -17.43 1.93
CA ALA A 123 9.98 -17.65 2.99
C ALA A 123 11.36 -18.15 2.55
N HIS A 124 11.74 -17.98 1.27
CA HIS A 124 13.09 -18.32 0.81
C HIS A 124 14.09 -17.23 1.20
N ARG A 125 15.16 -17.63 1.88
CA ARG A 125 16.36 -16.81 2.10
C ARG A 125 17.41 -17.20 1.09
N CYS A 126 17.53 -16.45 0.00
CA CYS A 126 18.31 -16.88 -1.17
C CYS A 126 19.17 -15.80 -1.84
N THR A 127 19.10 -14.54 -1.39
CA THR A 127 19.91 -13.45 -1.97
C THR A 127 20.63 -12.66 -0.90
N CYS A 128 21.78 -12.10 -1.25
CA CYS A 128 22.43 -11.04 -0.47
C CYS A 128 21.73 -9.68 -0.72
N ILE A 129 22.08 -8.67 0.05
CA ILE A 129 21.49 -7.32 -0.04
C ILE A 129 21.72 -6.71 -1.43
N GLU A 130 22.93 -6.82 -1.95
CA GLU A 130 23.36 -6.19 -3.21
C GLU A 130 22.59 -6.76 -4.40
N CYS A 131 22.53 -8.09 -4.51
CA CYS A 131 21.77 -8.76 -5.57
C CYS A 131 20.28 -8.51 -5.43
N ASN A 132 19.75 -8.44 -4.20
CA ASN A 132 18.35 -8.10 -4.00
C ASN A 132 18.02 -6.67 -4.47
N ASN A 133 18.89 -5.69 -4.21
CA ASN A 133 18.68 -4.31 -4.67
C ASN A 133 18.59 -4.22 -6.20
N VAL A 134 19.38 -5.01 -6.92
CA VAL A 134 19.25 -5.15 -8.37
C VAL A 134 17.94 -5.85 -8.75
N LEU A 135 17.58 -6.92 -8.04
CA LEU A 135 16.36 -7.70 -8.30
C LEU A 135 15.08 -6.87 -8.11
N ARG A 136 15.04 -5.93 -7.17
CA ARG A 136 13.92 -5.00 -6.95
C ARG A 136 13.57 -4.17 -8.18
N ASN A 137 14.55 -3.88 -9.04
CA ASN A 137 14.35 -3.11 -10.27
C ASN A 137 13.79 -3.97 -11.42
N THR A 138 13.52 -5.25 -11.17
CA THR A 138 12.88 -6.17 -12.12
C THR A 138 11.42 -6.42 -11.72
N LYS A 139 10.80 -7.50 -12.19
CA LYS A 139 9.48 -7.93 -11.70
C LYS A 139 9.48 -8.51 -10.28
N HIS A 140 10.65 -8.56 -9.62
CA HIS A 140 10.86 -8.97 -8.22
C HIS A 140 10.21 -10.32 -7.87
N TYR A 141 10.65 -11.36 -8.57
CA TYR A 141 10.27 -12.74 -8.29
C TYR A 141 11.38 -13.46 -7.51
N CYS A 142 10.99 -14.40 -6.63
CA CYS A 142 11.95 -15.26 -5.94
C CYS A 142 12.74 -16.11 -6.94
N PRO A 143 14.09 -16.11 -6.94
CA PRO A 143 14.92 -16.92 -7.84
C PRO A 143 14.72 -18.43 -7.68
N VAL A 144 14.30 -18.88 -6.49
CA VAL A 144 14.13 -20.30 -6.17
C VAL A 144 12.78 -20.83 -6.65
N CYS A 145 11.68 -20.22 -6.20
CA CYS A 145 10.34 -20.75 -6.47
C CYS A 145 9.52 -19.93 -7.48
N ARG A 146 10.07 -18.83 -8.00
CA ARG A 146 9.39 -17.91 -8.93
C ARG A 146 8.08 -17.33 -8.42
N GLN A 147 7.83 -17.34 -7.11
CA GLN A 147 6.71 -16.62 -6.51
C GLN A 147 7.01 -15.11 -6.47
N GLN A 148 6.01 -14.28 -6.76
CA GLN A 148 6.15 -12.83 -6.70
C GLN A 148 6.46 -12.39 -5.26
N VAL A 149 7.54 -11.62 -5.09
CA VAL A 149 7.94 -11.08 -3.80
C VAL A 149 7.05 -9.87 -3.48
N LYS A 150 6.28 -9.96 -2.40
CA LYS A 150 5.43 -8.86 -1.91
C LYS A 150 6.14 -8.01 -0.86
N GLN A 151 7.04 -8.64 -0.11
CA GLN A 151 7.86 -8.01 0.91
C GLN A 151 9.15 -8.79 1.03
N ASP A 152 10.24 -8.10 1.30
CA ASP A 152 11.54 -8.67 1.57
C ASP A 152 12.15 -8.04 2.82
N ILE A 153 12.75 -8.90 3.64
CA ILE A 153 13.21 -8.52 4.98
C ILE A 153 14.60 -9.09 5.20
N LYS A 154 15.44 -8.31 5.88
CA LYS A 154 16.70 -8.80 6.43
C LYS A 154 16.44 -9.21 7.88
N PRO A 155 16.21 -10.49 8.19
CA PRO A 155 16.24 -10.93 9.58
C PRO A 155 17.63 -10.65 10.16
N PHE A 156 17.64 -10.21 11.42
CA PHE A 156 18.77 -9.72 12.22
C PHE A 156 20.17 -10.19 11.77
#